data_AF-A0A2V6MA09-F1
#
_entry.id   AF-A0A2V6MA09-F1
#
_cell.length_a   1.000
_cell.length_b   1.000
_cell.length_c   1.000
_cell.angle_alpha   90.00
_cell.angle_beta   90.00
_cell.angle_gamma   90.00
#
_symmetry.space_group_name_H-M   'P 1'
#
loop_
_entity.id
_entity.type
_entity.pdbx_description
1 polymer ?
#
loop_
_entity_poly.entity_id
_entity_poly.type
_entity_poly.pdbx_seq_one_letter_code
_entity_poly.pdbx_strand_id
1 'polypeptide(L)'
;IARWSRGEMADSIQLARWLNVHQQPERVLALFSFERALKNNKLFLTRLDALGILQRWNEIDELLTRSDLSFDPSVVESFRARTAQERNATLDAELHWSHAVALAAGDPFKLRFVANFAEHSHATAAALKAFEQLARFPEHAAFAYRGIQRQSQQTGEVSAQLAAAEKISALAPDDPDAAAQLAYLNLLLETDVEANLATAKKLAEKYPNRLSFRVTAALGYLRHHAASSALAQFKAPAPIDWKRAQPAWRAVYAAVLLANDRNDEAREMIATIPLDRLSPEERALLEPSQEAR
;
A
#
# COMPACT_ATOMS: atom_id res chain seq x y z
N ILE A 1 24.88 -7.41 -25.01
CA ILE A 1 23.66 -6.77 -25.57
C ILE A 1 23.35 -7.29 -26.97
N ALA A 2 24.29 -7.29 -27.92
CA ALA A 2 24.08 -7.78 -29.30
C ALA A 2 23.69 -9.28 -29.43
N ARG A 3 24.03 -10.12 -28.45
CA ARG A 3 23.60 -11.53 -28.37
C ARG A 3 22.14 -11.69 -27.92
N TRP A 4 21.62 -10.73 -27.16
CA TRP A 4 20.26 -10.75 -26.59
C TRP A 4 19.23 -10.02 -27.48
N SER A 5 19.66 -9.05 -28.28
CA SER A 5 18.80 -8.44 -29.32
C SER A 5 18.39 -9.45 -30.39
N ARG A 6 19.11 -10.56 -30.54
CA ARG A 6 18.79 -11.72 -31.39
C ARG A 6 18.41 -12.98 -30.60
N GLY A 7 18.33 -12.90 -29.27
CA GLY A 7 17.94 -14.01 -28.40
C GLY A 7 16.44 -14.29 -28.46
N GLU A 8 16.02 -15.34 -27.76
CA GLU A 8 14.60 -15.71 -27.66
C GLU A 8 13.76 -14.56 -27.07
N MET A 9 12.50 -14.49 -27.49
CA MET A 9 11.64 -13.34 -27.17
C MET A 9 11.38 -13.18 -25.67
N ALA A 10 11.34 -14.30 -24.93
CA ALA A 10 11.21 -14.33 -23.48
C ALA A 10 12.40 -13.63 -22.80
N ASP A 11 13.62 -13.89 -23.27
CA ASP A 11 14.85 -13.29 -22.73
C ASP A 11 14.90 -11.78 -22.94
N SER A 12 14.42 -11.31 -24.10
CA SER A 12 14.36 -9.88 -24.41
C SER A 12 13.40 -9.13 -23.47
N ILE A 13 12.24 -9.72 -23.14
CA ILE A 13 11.28 -9.14 -22.19
C ILE A 13 11.87 -9.09 -20.78
N GLN A 14 12.49 -10.20 -20.33
CA GLN A 14 13.07 -10.26 -19.00
C GLN A 14 14.22 -9.25 -18.84
N LEU A 15 15.09 -9.14 -19.84
CA LEU A 15 16.16 -8.16 -19.86
C LEU A 15 15.63 -6.72 -19.87
N ALA A 16 14.61 -6.43 -20.69
CA ALA A 16 14.00 -5.10 -20.74
C ALA A 16 13.43 -4.67 -19.39
N ARG A 17 12.70 -5.57 -18.71
CA ARG A 17 12.17 -5.31 -17.36
C ARG A 17 13.28 -5.07 -16.34
N TRP A 18 14.33 -5.90 -16.37
CA TRP A 18 15.47 -5.74 -15.49
C TRP A 18 16.17 -4.39 -15.70
N LEU A 19 16.38 -3.98 -16.96
CA LEU A 19 16.97 -2.69 -17.28
C LEU A 19 16.14 -1.51 -16.76
N ASN A 20 14.81 -1.54 -16.90
CA ASN A 20 13.94 -0.50 -16.35
C ASN A 20 14.01 -0.43 -14.81
N VAL A 21 13.96 -1.59 -14.13
CA VAL A 21 14.10 -1.65 -12.66
C VAL A 21 15.44 -1.07 -12.19
N HIS A 22 16.51 -1.25 -12.97
CA HIS A 22 17.85 -0.74 -12.68
C HIS A 22 18.14 0.64 -13.29
N GLN A 23 17.10 1.41 -13.66
CA GLN A 23 17.22 2.79 -14.15
C GLN A 23 18.10 2.93 -15.40
N GLN A 24 17.98 1.98 -16.35
CA GLN A 24 18.67 2.01 -17.64
C GLN A 24 17.68 2.00 -18.83
N PRO A 25 16.71 2.93 -18.88
CA PRO A 25 15.63 2.93 -19.87
C PRO A 25 16.12 3.17 -21.31
N GLU A 26 17.21 3.92 -21.54
CA GLU A 26 17.78 4.15 -22.87
C GLU A 26 18.25 2.84 -23.51
N ARG A 27 18.78 1.93 -22.68
CA ARG A 27 19.19 0.60 -23.15
C ARG A 27 18.00 -0.25 -23.55
N VAL A 28 16.83 -0.06 -22.94
CA VAL A 28 15.59 -0.73 -23.38
C VAL A 28 15.16 -0.22 -24.75
N LEU A 29 15.18 1.09 -24.97
CA LEU A 29 14.82 1.69 -26.25
C LEU A 29 15.75 1.25 -27.40
N ALA A 30 17.02 0.97 -27.09
CA ALA A 30 18.02 0.44 -28.02
C ALA A 30 18.00 -1.11 -28.16
N LEU A 31 17.36 -1.84 -27.23
CA LEU A 31 17.40 -3.31 -27.20
C LEU A 31 16.62 -3.94 -28.35
N PHE A 32 15.50 -3.34 -28.74
CA PHE A 32 14.63 -3.79 -29.81
C PHE A 32 14.03 -2.61 -30.58
N SER A 33 13.82 -2.80 -31.89
CA SER A 33 13.19 -1.80 -32.73
C SER A 33 11.74 -1.56 -32.32
N PHE A 34 11.20 -0.42 -32.73
CA PHE A 34 9.83 -0.06 -32.45
C PHE A 34 8.83 -1.03 -33.13
N GLU A 35 9.10 -1.43 -34.37
CA GLU A 35 8.26 -2.37 -35.13
C GLU A 35 8.20 -3.74 -34.45
N ARG A 36 9.30 -4.16 -33.81
CA ARG A 36 9.32 -5.38 -33.01
C ARG A 36 8.51 -5.24 -31.74
N ALA A 37 8.51 -4.06 -31.12
CA ALA A 37 7.70 -3.77 -29.93
C ALA A 37 6.21 -3.83 -30.26
N LEU A 38 5.77 -3.20 -31.35
CA LEU A 38 4.35 -3.18 -31.77
C LEU A 38 3.77 -4.57 -31.98
N LYS A 39 4.57 -5.52 -32.47
CA LYS A 39 4.14 -6.91 -32.69
C LYS A 39 4.03 -7.73 -31.40
N ASN A 40 4.45 -7.20 -30.26
CA ASN A 40 4.43 -7.93 -28.99
C ASN A 40 4.07 -7.03 -27.81
N ASN A 41 2.89 -7.25 -27.25
CA ASN A 41 2.36 -6.42 -26.17
C ASN A 41 3.31 -6.28 -24.97
N LYS A 42 4.02 -7.35 -24.58
CA LYS A 42 4.95 -7.29 -23.44
C LYS A 42 6.17 -6.42 -23.73
N LEU A 43 6.71 -6.47 -24.96
CA LEU A 43 7.83 -5.60 -25.36
C LEU A 43 7.39 -4.14 -25.46
N PHE A 44 6.19 -3.89 -26.01
CA PHE A 44 5.63 -2.54 -26.06
C PHE A 44 5.46 -1.94 -24.66
N LEU A 45 4.92 -2.69 -23.69
CA LEU A 45 4.81 -2.22 -22.30
C LEU A 45 6.16 -1.83 -21.70
N THR A 46 7.18 -2.68 -21.88
CA THR A 46 8.52 -2.35 -21.37
C THR A 46 9.11 -1.10 -22.05
N ARG A 47 8.71 -0.81 -23.30
CA ARG A 47 9.08 0.42 -24.00
C ARG A 47 8.35 1.63 -23.43
N LEU A 48 7.04 1.53 -23.18
CA LEU A 48 6.26 2.60 -22.55
C LEU A 48 6.79 2.91 -21.14
N ASP A 49 7.13 1.89 -20.35
CA ASP A 49 7.78 2.05 -19.05
C ASP A 49 9.10 2.81 -19.17
N ALA A 50 9.94 2.47 -20.16
CA ALA A 50 11.20 3.15 -20.41
C ALA A 50 11.01 4.62 -20.81
N LEU A 51 10.04 4.91 -21.68
CA LEU A 51 9.68 6.28 -22.04
C LEU A 51 9.14 7.06 -20.83
N GLY A 52 8.38 6.41 -19.96
CA GLY A 52 7.85 7.03 -18.75
C GLY A 52 8.93 7.35 -17.72
N ILE A 53 9.92 6.47 -17.54
CA ILE A 53 11.10 6.75 -16.70
C ILE A 53 11.88 7.95 -17.26
N LEU A 54 12.00 8.07 -18.59
CA LEU A 54 12.64 9.19 -19.27
C LEU A 54 11.77 10.45 -19.37
N GLN A 55 10.54 10.42 -18.85
CA GLN A 55 9.56 11.50 -18.94
C GLN A 55 9.27 11.95 -20.39
N ARG A 56 9.38 11.03 -21.35
CA ARG A 56 9.12 11.27 -22.78
C ARG A 56 7.62 11.14 -23.09
N TRP A 57 6.82 11.94 -22.39
CA TRP A 57 5.35 11.87 -22.38
C TRP A 57 4.71 12.11 -23.75
N ASN A 58 5.25 13.04 -24.53
CA ASN A 58 4.75 13.33 -25.88
C ASN A 58 4.88 12.11 -26.80
N GLU A 59 5.98 11.36 -26.69
CA GLU A 59 6.17 10.15 -27.48
C GLU A 59 5.21 9.04 -27.04
N ILE A 60 4.93 8.92 -25.74
CA ILE A 60 3.91 7.97 -25.27
C ILE A 60 2.55 8.32 -25.90
N ASP A 61 2.17 9.59 -25.91
CA ASP A 61 0.89 10.03 -26.49
C ASP A 61 0.80 9.74 -28.00
N GLU A 62 1.84 10.10 -28.76
CA GLU A 62 1.96 9.78 -30.20
C GLU A 62 1.85 8.27 -30.45
N LEU A 63 2.47 7.45 -29.58
CA LEU A 63 2.39 6.00 -29.71
C LEU A 63 0.98 5.48 -29.42
N LEU A 64 0.31 5.99 -28.38
CA LEU A 64 -1.02 5.54 -27.95
C LEU A 64 -2.18 6.04 -28.82
N THR A 65 -1.94 6.95 -29.77
CA THR A 65 -2.93 7.42 -30.74
C THR A 65 -2.97 6.58 -32.02
N ARG A 66 -2.01 5.68 -32.22
CA ARG A 66 -1.94 4.84 -33.41
C ARG A 66 -3.08 3.82 -33.47
N SER A 67 -3.69 3.69 -34.64
CA SER A 67 -4.81 2.77 -34.90
C SER A 67 -4.38 1.31 -35.09
N ASP A 68 -3.09 1.04 -35.29
CA ASP A 68 -2.53 -0.31 -35.46
C ASP A 68 -2.18 -0.99 -34.13
N LEU A 69 -2.48 -0.36 -32.99
CA LEU A 69 -2.25 -0.94 -31.67
C LEU A 69 -3.26 -2.06 -31.37
N SER A 70 -2.78 -3.30 -31.29
CA SER A 70 -3.57 -4.46 -30.82
C SER A 70 -3.59 -4.58 -29.28
N PHE A 71 -3.65 -3.44 -28.58
CA PHE A 71 -3.57 -3.43 -27.12
C PHE A 71 -4.94 -3.54 -26.45
N ASP A 72 -4.94 -4.07 -25.23
CA ASP A 72 -6.15 -4.02 -24.41
C ASP A 72 -6.51 -2.55 -24.10
N PRO A 73 -7.74 -2.10 -24.38
CA PRO A 73 -8.14 -0.71 -24.16
C PRO A 73 -7.96 -0.22 -22.72
N SER A 74 -8.15 -1.07 -21.71
CA SER A 74 -7.96 -0.69 -20.31
C SER A 74 -6.51 -0.32 -19.99
N VAL A 75 -5.57 -0.99 -20.67
CA VAL A 75 -4.14 -0.70 -20.55
C VAL A 75 -3.79 0.61 -21.23
N VAL A 76 -4.31 0.85 -22.44
CA VAL A 76 -4.10 2.13 -23.17
C VAL A 76 -4.58 3.31 -22.34
N GLU A 77 -5.81 3.24 -21.83
CA GLU A 77 -6.37 4.31 -21.00
C GLU A 77 -5.58 4.52 -19.70
N SER A 78 -5.02 3.46 -19.10
CA SER A 78 -4.15 3.59 -17.94
C SER A 78 -2.87 4.39 -18.24
N PHE A 79 -2.22 4.14 -19.38
CA PHE A 79 -1.04 4.93 -19.77
C PHE A 79 -1.39 6.36 -20.16
N ARG A 80 -2.53 6.60 -20.82
CA ARG A 80 -3.02 7.97 -21.09
C ARG A 80 -3.28 8.73 -19.80
N ALA A 81 -3.93 8.07 -18.83
CA ALA A 81 -4.19 8.66 -17.52
C ALA A 81 -2.91 9.09 -16.81
N ARG A 82 -1.91 8.20 -16.75
CA ARG A 82 -0.59 8.53 -16.19
C ARG A 82 0.08 9.66 -16.95
N THR A 83 0.06 9.63 -18.29
CA THR A 83 0.68 10.67 -19.13
C THR A 83 0.03 12.04 -18.88
N ALA A 84 -1.29 12.11 -18.77
CA ALA A 84 -2.02 13.32 -18.43
C ALA A 84 -1.68 13.80 -17.01
N GLN A 85 -1.59 12.90 -16.03
CA GLN A 85 -1.22 13.20 -14.65
C GLN A 85 0.17 13.84 -14.56
N GLU A 86 1.16 13.27 -15.24
CA GLU A 86 2.55 13.76 -15.26
C GLU A 86 2.68 15.12 -15.99
N ARG A 87 1.71 15.45 -16.83
CA ARG A 87 1.58 16.76 -17.49
C ARG A 87 0.74 17.76 -16.69
N ASN A 88 0.31 17.40 -15.47
CA ASN A 88 -0.59 18.20 -14.62
C ASN A 88 -1.97 18.48 -15.24
N ALA A 89 -2.43 17.62 -16.17
CA ALA A 89 -3.78 17.66 -16.73
C ALA A 89 -4.72 16.78 -15.89
N THR A 90 -5.05 17.23 -14.67
CA THR A 90 -5.74 16.43 -13.66
C THR A 90 -7.10 15.89 -14.11
N LEU A 91 -7.93 16.72 -14.75
CA LEU A 91 -9.26 16.30 -15.23
C LEU A 91 -9.17 15.22 -16.31
N ASP A 92 -8.23 15.38 -17.24
CA ASP A 92 -7.99 14.39 -18.29
C ASP A 92 -7.49 13.07 -17.68
N ALA A 93 -6.60 13.14 -16.70
CA ALA A 93 -6.11 11.98 -15.98
C ALA A 93 -7.25 11.21 -15.28
N GLU A 94 -8.13 11.93 -14.56
CA GLU A 94 -9.29 11.33 -13.88
C GLU A 94 -10.26 10.66 -14.86
N LEU A 95 -10.51 11.29 -16.01
CA LEU A 95 -11.35 10.75 -17.07
C LEU A 95 -10.76 9.44 -17.61
N HIS A 96 -9.49 9.44 -17.99
CA HIS A 96 -8.81 8.26 -18.51
C HIS A 96 -8.73 7.14 -17.47
N TRP A 97 -8.47 7.44 -16.19
CA TRP A 97 -8.53 6.43 -15.13
C TRP A 97 -9.92 5.83 -14.99
N SER A 98 -10.97 6.65 -15.05
CA SER A 98 -12.35 6.18 -14.98
C SER A 98 -12.69 5.26 -16.16
N HIS A 99 -12.24 5.58 -17.37
CA HIS A 99 -12.38 4.72 -18.53
C HIS A 99 -11.59 3.41 -18.39
N ALA A 100 -10.34 3.46 -17.92
CA ALA A 100 -9.51 2.27 -17.72
C ALA A 100 -10.19 1.28 -16.77
N VAL A 101 -10.74 1.76 -15.64
CA VAL A 101 -11.48 0.93 -14.69
C VAL A 101 -12.77 0.39 -15.32
N ALA A 102 -13.53 1.21 -16.04
CA ALA A 102 -14.78 0.77 -16.68
C ALA A 102 -14.54 -0.32 -17.73
N LEU A 103 -13.49 -0.18 -18.55
CA LEU A 103 -13.08 -1.17 -19.55
C LEU A 103 -12.58 -2.48 -18.92
N ALA A 104 -12.05 -2.42 -17.69
CA ALA A 104 -11.57 -3.57 -16.96
C ALA A 104 -12.67 -4.32 -16.17
N ALA A 105 -13.80 -3.68 -15.87
CA ALA A 105 -14.78 -4.13 -14.86
C ALA A 105 -15.26 -5.58 -14.97
N GLY A 106 -15.29 -6.16 -16.18
CA GLY A 106 -15.72 -7.54 -16.43
C GLY A 106 -14.63 -8.62 -16.35
N ASP A 107 -13.37 -8.23 -16.15
CA ASP A 107 -12.22 -9.14 -16.18
C ASP A 107 -11.29 -8.90 -14.97
N PRO A 108 -11.15 -9.87 -14.05
CA PRO A 108 -10.35 -9.70 -12.85
C PRO A 108 -8.85 -9.53 -13.13
N PHE A 109 -8.33 -10.07 -14.24
CA PHE A 109 -6.92 -9.87 -14.62
C PHE A 109 -6.67 -8.44 -15.10
N LYS A 110 -7.62 -7.85 -15.84
CA LYS A 110 -7.55 -6.45 -16.25
C LYS A 110 -7.70 -5.51 -15.06
N LEU A 111 -8.66 -5.78 -14.17
CA LEU A 111 -8.82 -4.99 -12.94
C LEU A 111 -7.55 -5.05 -12.08
N ARG A 112 -6.93 -6.23 -11.97
CA ARG A 112 -5.66 -6.38 -11.26
C ARG A 112 -4.53 -5.59 -11.93
N PHE A 113 -4.49 -5.53 -13.26
CA PHE A 113 -3.53 -4.68 -13.98
C PHE A 113 -3.78 -3.20 -13.64
N VAL A 114 -5.00 -2.71 -13.86
CA VAL A 114 -5.37 -1.30 -13.65
C VAL A 114 -5.11 -0.87 -12.20
N ALA A 115 -5.52 -1.68 -11.22
CA ALA A 115 -5.34 -1.38 -9.81
C ALA A 115 -3.85 -1.23 -9.43
N ASN A 116 -3.01 -2.20 -9.82
CA ASN A 116 -1.57 -2.11 -9.55
C ASN A 116 -0.93 -0.95 -10.30
N PHE A 117 -1.28 -0.75 -11.56
CA PHE A 117 -0.68 0.30 -12.38
C PHE A 117 -1.05 1.70 -11.85
N ALA A 118 -2.29 1.91 -11.41
CA ALA A 118 -2.74 3.11 -10.72
C ALA A 118 -2.02 3.30 -9.37
N GLU A 119 -1.88 2.25 -8.56
CA GLU A 119 -1.14 2.28 -7.29
C GLU A 119 0.32 2.72 -7.49
N HIS A 120 1.01 2.16 -8.49
CA HIS A 120 2.40 2.56 -8.83
C HIS A 120 2.50 3.96 -9.44
N SER A 121 1.41 4.45 -10.05
CA SER A 121 1.32 5.81 -10.59
C SER A 121 0.86 6.83 -9.54
N HIS A 122 0.72 6.44 -8.27
CA HIS A 122 0.20 7.28 -7.19
C HIS A 122 -1.22 7.83 -7.45
N ALA A 123 -2.01 7.14 -8.28
CA ALA A 123 -3.40 7.47 -8.58
C ALA A 123 -4.34 6.78 -7.58
N THR A 124 -4.31 7.21 -6.31
CA THR A 124 -4.96 6.54 -5.17
C THR A 124 -6.44 6.24 -5.40
N ALA A 125 -7.23 7.21 -5.87
CA ALA A 125 -8.67 7.03 -6.09
C ALA A 125 -8.97 5.98 -7.17
N ALA A 126 -8.19 5.98 -8.26
CA ALA A 126 -8.34 5.00 -9.34
C ALA A 126 -7.94 3.59 -8.89
N ALA A 127 -6.84 3.48 -8.14
CA ALA A 127 -6.37 2.22 -7.57
C ALA A 127 -7.41 1.62 -6.63
N LEU A 128 -7.95 2.43 -5.70
CA LEU A 128 -8.98 2.01 -4.76
C LEU A 128 -10.23 1.49 -5.49
N LYS A 129 -10.76 2.26 -6.45
CA LYS A 129 -11.93 1.87 -7.24
C LYS A 129 -11.72 0.56 -8.01
N ALA A 130 -10.52 0.37 -8.59
CA ALA A 130 -10.18 -0.87 -9.29
C ALA A 130 -10.07 -2.07 -8.33
N PHE A 131 -9.46 -1.89 -7.15
CA PHE A 131 -9.41 -2.93 -6.12
C PHE A 131 -10.80 -3.28 -5.58
N GLU A 132 -11.67 -2.30 -5.34
CA GLU A 132 -13.05 -2.54 -4.90
C GLU A 132 -13.86 -3.37 -5.90
N GLN A 133 -13.71 -3.11 -7.20
CA GLN A 133 -14.33 -3.94 -8.23
C GLN A 133 -13.70 -5.33 -8.28
N LEU A 134 -12.36 -5.43 -8.15
CA LEU A 134 -11.65 -6.70 -8.12
C LEU A 134 -12.07 -7.56 -6.92
N ALA A 135 -12.37 -6.94 -5.79
CA ALA A 135 -12.81 -7.64 -4.57
C ALA A 135 -14.14 -8.39 -4.73
N ARG A 136 -14.93 -8.04 -5.76
CA ARG A 136 -16.17 -8.74 -6.11
C ARG A 136 -15.93 -10.13 -6.73
N PHE A 137 -14.69 -10.42 -7.14
CA PHE A 137 -14.27 -11.73 -7.64
C PHE A 137 -13.63 -12.53 -6.49
N PRO A 138 -14.27 -13.60 -5.98
CA PRO A 138 -13.81 -14.30 -4.77
C PRO A 138 -12.34 -14.75 -4.80
N GLU A 139 -11.89 -15.27 -5.95
CA GLU A 139 -10.51 -15.75 -6.15
C GLU A 139 -9.46 -14.64 -6.04
N HIS A 140 -9.87 -13.39 -6.23
CA HIS A 140 -9.00 -12.21 -6.19
C HIS A 140 -9.24 -11.32 -4.95
N ALA A 141 -10.27 -11.61 -4.17
CA ALA A 141 -10.71 -10.77 -3.05
C ALA A 141 -9.61 -10.54 -2.02
N ALA A 142 -8.88 -11.58 -1.61
CA ALA A 142 -7.79 -11.46 -0.66
C ALA A 142 -6.67 -10.52 -1.16
N PHE A 143 -6.34 -10.59 -2.46
CA PHE A 143 -5.37 -9.68 -3.07
C PHE A 143 -5.90 -8.25 -3.11
N ALA A 144 -7.16 -8.07 -3.50
CA ALA A 144 -7.81 -6.79 -3.62
C ALA A 144 -7.90 -6.06 -2.26
N TYR A 145 -8.38 -6.73 -1.21
CA TYR A 145 -8.48 -6.12 0.12
C TYR A 145 -7.12 -5.73 0.70
N ARG A 146 -6.05 -6.50 0.42
CA ARG A 146 -4.68 -6.09 0.78
C ARG A 146 -4.24 -4.83 0.00
N GLY A 147 -4.69 -4.66 -1.24
CA GLY A 147 -4.51 -3.43 -2.01
C GLY A 147 -5.23 -2.24 -1.37
N ILE A 148 -6.52 -2.41 -1.06
CA ILE A 148 -7.34 -1.41 -0.36
C ILE A 148 -6.67 -0.98 0.94
N GLN A 149 -6.22 -1.93 1.76
CA GLN A 149 -5.54 -1.65 3.03
C GLN A 149 -4.28 -0.81 2.84
N ARG A 150 -3.44 -1.09 1.83
CA ARG A 150 -2.24 -0.27 1.56
C ARG A 150 -2.61 1.16 1.16
N GLN A 151 -3.66 1.33 0.35
CA GLN A 151 -4.12 2.64 -0.08
C GLN A 151 -4.72 3.44 1.08
N SER A 152 -5.57 2.83 1.91
CA SER A 152 -6.19 3.51 3.07
C SER A 152 -5.20 3.83 4.19
N GLN A 153 -4.10 3.08 4.30
CA GLN A 153 -2.97 3.43 5.18
C GLN A 153 -2.26 4.71 4.72
N GLN A 154 -2.17 4.98 3.42
CA GLN A 154 -1.55 6.21 2.91
C GLN A 154 -2.42 7.44 3.15
N THR A 155 -3.75 7.29 3.13
CA THR A 155 -4.70 8.39 3.35
C THR A 155 -5.01 8.62 4.83
N GLY A 156 -4.71 7.66 5.70
CA GLY A 156 -5.02 7.73 7.12
C GLY A 156 -6.50 7.49 7.44
N GLU A 157 -7.29 6.96 6.50
CA GLU A 157 -8.71 6.68 6.72
C GLU A 157 -8.92 5.37 7.48
N VAL A 158 -9.03 5.43 8.79
CA VAL A 158 -9.15 4.24 9.67
C VAL A 158 -10.42 3.44 9.40
N SER A 159 -11.53 4.07 9.05
CA SER A 159 -12.77 3.37 8.70
C SER A 159 -12.61 2.48 7.45
N ALA A 160 -11.93 3.00 6.42
CA ALA A 160 -11.61 2.23 5.22
C ALA A 160 -10.60 1.11 5.50
N GLN A 161 -9.63 1.35 6.40
CA GLN A 161 -8.72 0.31 6.87
C GLN A 161 -9.47 -0.81 7.62
N LEU A 162 -10.43 -0.45 8.49
CA LEU A 162 -11.22 -1.41 9.27
C LEU A 162 -12.05 -2.30 8.36
N ALA A 163 -12.80 -1.70 7.42
CA ALA A 163 -13.62 -2.46 6.47
C ALA A 163 -12.79 -3.46 5.65
N ALA A 164 -11.57 -3.09 5.23
CA ALA A 164 -10.66 -4.02 4.56
C ALA A 164 -10.14 -5.12 5.50
N ALA A 165 -9.75 -4.76 6.72
CA ALA A 165 -9.23 -5.70 7.72
C ALA A 165 -10.26 -6.77 8.12
N GLU A 166 -11.52 -6.39 8.30
CA GLU A 166 -12.63 -7.33 8.55
C GLU A 166 -12.75 -8.37 7.44
N LYS A 167 -12.71 -7.92 6.19
CA LYS A 167 -12.80 -8.80 5.02
C LYS A 167 -11.59 -9.73 4.90
N ILE A 168 -10.39 -9.22 5.16
CA ILE A 168 -9.16 -10.05 5.17
C ILE A 168 -9.25 -11.09 6.28
N SER A 169 -9.65 -10.70 7.49
CA SER A 169 -9.78 -11.62 8.63
C SER A 169 -10.85 -12.70 8.38
N ALA A 170 -11.95 -12.35 7.71
CA ALA A 170 -12.98 -13.33 7.33
C ALA A 170 -12.49 -14.32 6.26
N LEU A 171 -11.66 -13.86 5.31
CA LEU A 171 -11.09 -14.70 4.26
C LEU A 171 -9.92 -15.58 4.75
N ALA A 172 -9.22 -15.14 5.80
CA ALA A 172 -8.09 -15.86 6.39
C ALA A 172 -8.18 -15.89 7.93
N PRO A 173 -9.13 -16.67 8.51
CA PRO A 173 -9.36 -16.68 9.96
C PRO A 173 -8.15 -17.14 10.80
N ASP A 174 -7.27 -17.94 10.21
CA ASP A 174 -6.07 -18.46 10.86
C ASP A 174 -4.82 -17.57 10.66
N ASP A 175 -4.93 -16.46 9.92
CA ASP A 175 -3.83 -15.54 9.68
C ASP A 175 -3.63 -14.62 10.91
N PRO A 176 -2.54 -14.79 11.67
CA PRO A 176 -2.31 -13.98 12.87
C PRO A 176 -2.06 -12.51 12.55
N ASP A 177 -1.52 -12.19 11.37
CA ASP A 177 -1.30 -10.79 10.97
C ASP A 177 -2.64 -10.10 10.63
N ALA A 178 -3.58 -10.83 10.02
CA ALA A 178 -4.95 -10.34 9.79
C ALA A 178 -5.69 -10.07 11.12
N ALA A 179 -5.64 -11.04 12.04
CA ALA A 179 -6.26 -10.89 13.36
C ALA A 179 -5.65 -9.73 14.17
N ALA A 180 -4.32 -9.56 14.13
CA ALA A 180 -3.65 -8.46 14.83
C ALA A 180 -4.01 -7.09 14.25
N GLN A 181 -4.12 -6.97 12.92
CA GLN A 181 -4.50 -5.72 12.28
C GLN A 181 -5.95 -5.33 12.60
N LEU A 182 -6.88 -6.30 12.55
CA LEU A 182 -8.27 -6.06 12.91
C LEU A 182 -8.39 -5.61 14.37
N ALA A 183 -7.72 -6.31 15.29
CA ALA A 183 -7.69 -5.93 16.70
C ALA A 183 -7.09 -4.54 16.91
N TYR A 184 -6.01 -4.18 16.20
CA TYR A 184 -5.40 -2.86 16.29
C TYR A 184 -6.38 -1.74 15.91
N LEU A 185 -7.07 -1.88 14.78
CA LEU A 185 -8.02 -0.88 14.29
C LEU A 185 -9.25 -0.76 15.20
N ASN A 186 -9.79 -1.89 15.67
CA ASN A 186 -10.87 -1.88 16.65
C ASN A 186 -10.46 -1.19 17.96
N LEU A 187 -9.24 -1.42 18.45
CA LEU A 187 -8.74 -0.79 19.67
C LEU A 187 -8.44 0.70 19.49
N LEU A 188 -8.01 1.14 18.30
CA LEU A 188 -7.90 2.57 17.98
C LEU A 188 -9.27 3.25 18.09
N LEU A 189 -10.31 2.59 17.58
CA LEU A 189 -11.71 3.03 17.59
C LEU A 189 -12.48 2.65 18.88
N GLU A 190 -11.79 2.12 19.89
CA GLU A 190 -12.38 1.71 21.18
C GLU A 190 -13.58 0.73 21.06
N THR A 191 -13.60 -0.07 20.00
CA THR A 191 -14.65 -1.07 19.73
C THR A 191 -14.29 -2.40 20.37
N ASP A 192 -15.22 -2.99 21.13
CA ASP A 192 -15.08 -4.31 21.79
C ASP A 192 -13.71 -4.50 22.47
N VAL A 193 -13.29 -3.52 23.28
CA VAL A 193 -11.94 -3.42 23.85
C VAL A 193 -11.50 -4.71 24.53
N GLU A 194 -12.36 -5.34 25.33
CA GLU A 194 -12.03 -6.58 26.04
C GLU A 194 -11.74 -7.75 25.09
N ALA A 195 -12.57 -7.95 24.07
CA ALA A 195 -12.40 -9.03 23.09
C ALA A 195 -11.16 -8.83 22.22
N ASN A 196 -10.93 -7.59 21.78
CA ASN A 196 -9.76 -7.25 20.97
C ASN A 196 -8.46 -7.29 21.79
N LEU A 197 -8.48 -6.88 23.07
CA LEU A 197 -7.36 -7.06 24.00
C LEU A 197 -7.06 -8.54 24.24
N ALA A 198 -8.07 -9.38 24.46
CA ALA A 198 -7.87 -10.82 24.64
C ALA A 198 -7.19 -11.45 23.42
N THR A 199 -7.62 -11.07 22.22
CA THR A 199 -7.00 -11.49 20.96
C THR A 199 -5.55 -11.00 20.85
N ALA A 200 -5.30 -9.72 21.11
CA ALA A 200 -3.98 -9.12 21.03
C ALA A 200 -2.99 -9.75 22.02
N LYS A 201 -3.41 -10.01 23.26
CA LYS A 201 -2.60 -10.71 24.28
C LYS A 201 -2.18 -12.09 23.80
N LYS A 202 -3.13 -12.89 23.32
CA LYS A 202 -2.88 -14.24 22.82
C LYS A 202 -1.84 -14.24 21.69
N LEU A 203 -1.91 -13.26 20.78
CA LEU A 203 -0.95 -13.13 19.68
C LEU A 203 0.44 -12.70 20.17
N ALA A 204 0.53 -11.74 21.09
CA ALA A 204 1.79 -11.30 21.68
C ALA A 204 2.48 -12.41 22.49
N GLU A 205 1.71 -13.20 23.25
CA GLU A 205 2.22 -14.36 24.00
C GLU A 205 2.71 -15.47 23.07
N LYS A 206 1.96 -15.77 22.00
CA LYS A 206 2.33 -16.81 21.02
C LYS A 206 3.53 -16.42 20.18
N TYR A 207 3.70 -15.13 19.85
CA TYR A 207 4.80 -14.65 19.02
C TYR A 207 5.52 -13.45 19.67
N PRO A 208 6.27 -13.66 20.76
CA PRO A 208 6.84 -12.58 21.57
C PRO A 208 7.88 -11.72 20.84
N ASN A 209 8.46 -12.22 19.75
CA ASN A 209 9.42 -11.48 18.92
C ASN A 209 8.75 -10.57 17.88
N ARG A 210 7.42 -10.64 17.69
CA ARG A 210 6.68 -9.81 16.74
C ARG A 210 6.27 -8.51 17.42
N LEU A 211 7.00 -7.43 17.12
CA LEU A 211 6.72 -6.10 17.70
C LEU A 211 5.30 -5.62 17.40
N SER A 212 4.77 -5.86 16.18
CA SER A 212 3.40 -5.49 15.81
C SER A 212 2.37 -6.02 16.80
N PHE A 213 2.47 -7.30 17.20
CA PHE A 213 1.50 -7.92 18.11
C PHE A 213 1.62 -7.36 19.53
N ARG A 214 2.85 -7.09 19.98
CA ARG A 214 3.10 -6.46 21.28
C ARG A 214 2.58 -5.03 21.33
N VAL A 215 2.72 -4.27 20.24
CA VAL A 215 2.14 -2.91 20.10
C VAL A 215 0.62 -2.98 20.17
N THR A 216 -0.02 -3.91 19.46
CA THR A 216 -1.48 -4.09 19.53
C THR A 216 -1.93 -4.46 20.95
N ALA A 217 -1.22 -5.35 21.63
CA ALA A 217 -1.52 -5.70 23.02
C ALA A 217 -1.34 -4.49 23.96
N ALA A 218 -0.29 -3.68 23.75
CA ALA A 218 -0.06 -2.47 24.53
C ALA A 218 -1.18 -1.44 24.36
N LEU A 219 -1.65 -1.22 23.13
CA LEU A 219 -2.81 -0.38 22.85
C LEU A 219 -4.06 -0.91 23.57
N GLY A 220 -4.29 -2.24 23.53
CA GLY A 220 -5.42 -2.84 24.23
C GLY A 220 -5.34 -2.64 25.75
N TYR A 221 -4.15 -2.77 26.34
CA TYR A 221 -3.95 -2.50 27.76
C TYR A 221 -4.17 -1.02 28.10
N LEU A 222 -3.78 -0.08 27.22
CA LEU A 222 -4.07 1.34 27.41
C LEU A 222 -5.57 1.63 27.41
N ARG A 223 -6.31 1.10 26.44
CA ARG A 223 -7.77 1.23 26.38
C ARG A 223 -8.48 0.56 27.55
N HIS A 224 -7.83 -0.39 28.20
CA HIS A 224 -8.31 -1.05 29.41
C HIS A 224 -7.72 -0.45 30.70
N HIS A 225 -7.17 0.77 30.64
CA HIS A 225 -6.59 1.52 31.77
C HIS A 225 -5.49 0.77 32.55
N ALA A 226 -4.80 -0.17 31.91
CA ALA A 226 -3.76 -1.01 32.49
C ALA A 226 -2.35 -0.57 32.03
N ALA A 227 -1.98 0.67 32.36
CA ALA A 227 -0.77 1.33 31.88
C ALA A 227 0.52 0.53 32.13
N SER A 228 0.68 -0.06 33.32
CA SER A 228 1.85 -0.88 33.67
C SER A 228 1.97 -2.13 32.79
N SER A 229 0.84 -2.76 32.45
CA SER A 229 0.78 -3.93 31.57
C SER A 229 1.08 -3.55 30.12
N ALA A 230 0.65 -2.36 29.69
CA ALA A 230 0.99 -1.81 28.39
C ALA A 230 2.51 -1.57 28.27
N LEU A 231 3.13 -0.99 29.29
CA LEU A 231 4.58 -0.77 29.33
C LEU A 231 5.38 -2.08 29.34
N ALA A 232 4.85 -3.12 29.98
CA ALA A 232 5.48 -4.44 30.00
C ALA A 232 5.62 -5.06 28.60
N GLN A 233 4.75 -4.73 27.64
CA GLN A 233 4.84 -5.25 26.27
C GLN A 233 6.11 -4.79 25.52
N PHE A 234 6.69 -3.67 25.94
CA PHE A 234 7.92 -3.13 25.33
C PHE A 234 9.20 -3.60 26.03
N LYS A 235 9.07 -4.41 27.10
CA LYS A 235 10.22 -5.07 27.70
C LYS A 235 10.70 -6.19 26.77
N ALA A 236 12.02 -6.34 26.69
CA ALA A 236 12.69 -7.26 25.78
C ALA A 236 12.22 -8.72 26.00
N PRO A 237 12.28 -9.52 24.92
CA PRO A 237 13.47 -10.35 24.78
C PRO A 237 14.52 -9.79 23.82
N ALA A 238 14.14 -8.83 22.96
CA ALA A 238 15.07 -8.13 22.06
C ALA A 238 14.92 -6.59 22.14
N PRO A 239 16.02 -5.82 21.99
CA PRO A 239 15.97 -4.37 21.85
C PRO A 239 15.11 -3.95 20.65
N ILE A 240 14.36 -2.86 20.80
CA ILE A 240 13.52 -2.30 19.75
C ILE A 240 14.28 -1.18 19.03
N ASP A 241 14.46 -1.32 17.71
CA ASP A 241 14.98 -0.23 16.88
C ASP A 241 13.84 0.72 16.50
N TRP A 242 13.60 1.71 17.36
CA TRP A 242 12.55 2.70 17.17
C TRP A 242 12.73 3.57 15.93
N LYS A 243 13.96 3.74 15.41
CA LYS A 243 14.19 4.52 14.19
C LYS A 243 13.59 3.85 12.96
N ARG A 244 13.48 2.52 12.97
CA ARG A 244 12.89 1.72 11.90
C ARG A 244 11.43 1.33 12.14
N ALA A 245 10.91 1.62 13.34
CA ALA A 245 9.53 1.31 13.69
C ALA A 245 8.54 2.24 12.96
N GLN A 246 7.35 1.73 12.68
CA GLN A 246 6.29 2.53 12.05
C GLN A 246 5.91 3.74 12.93
N PRO A 247 5.53 4.89 12.33
CA PRO A 247 5.04 6.05 13.07
C PRO A 247 3.94 5.71 14.08
N ALA A 248 2.94 4.93 13.64
CA ALA A 248 1.82 4.47 14.47
C ALA A 248 2.28 3.70 15.73
N TRP A 249 3.28 2.83 15.61
CA TRP A 249 3.79 2.06 16.75
C TRP A 249 4.54 2.93 17.74
N ARG A 250 5.26 3.95 17.25
CA ARG A 250 5.89 4.96 18.10
C ARG A 250 4.86 5.81 18.82
N ALA A 251 3.73 6.11 18.17
CA ALA A 251 2.63 6.85 18.80
C ALA A 251 2.02 6.05 19.96
N VAL A 252 1.74 4.75 19.77
CA VAL A 252 1.29 3.86 20.86
C VAL A 252 2.31 3.81 21.99
N TYR A 253 3.61 3.68 21.67
CA TYR A 253 4.65 3.64 22.70
C TYR A 253 4.74 4.96 23.48
N ALA A 254 4.67 6.10 22.80
CA ALA A 254 4.63 7.41 23.45
C ALA A 254 3.41 7.54 24.37
N ALA A 255 2.23 7.11 23.93
CA ALA A 255 1.03 7.07 24.76
C ALA A 255 1.20 6.17 26.00
N VAL A 256 1.88 5.04 25.85
CA VAL A 256 2.24 4.17 26.98
C VAL A 256 3.18 4.86 27.96
N LEU A 257 4.17 5.62 27.48
CA LEU A 257 5.06 6.39 28.34
C LEU A 257 4.30 7.48 29.10
N LEU A 258 3.41 8.21 28.44
CA LEU A 258 2.54 9.23 29.07
C LEU A 258 1.67 8.62 30.16
N ALA A 259 1.00 7.49 29.89
CA ALA A 259 0.15 6.79 30.84
C ALA A 259 0.90 6.21 32.06
N ASN A 260 2.23 6.15 32.01
CA ASN A 260 3.09 5.72 33.11
C ASN A 260 3.91 6.89 33.70
N ASP A 261 3.49 8.14 33.49
CA ASP A 261 4.14 9.37 33.97
C ASP A 261 5.60 9.57 33.49
N ARG A 262 6.01 8.87 32.42
CA ARG A 262 7.36 8.98 31.81
C ARG A 262 7.40 10.11 30.78
N ASN A 263 7.06 11.31 31.25
CA ASN A 263 6.77 12.48 30.40
C ASN A 263 7.97 12.98 29.57
N ASP A 264 9.20 12.91 30.10
CA ASP A 264 10.40 13.31 29.36
C ASP A 264 10.67 12.36 28.18
N GLU A 265 10.64 11.05 28.44
CA GLU A 265 10.84 10.01 27.42
C GLU A 265 9.73 10.03 26.37
N ALA A 266 8.49 10.29 26.79
CA ALA A 266 7.37 10.46 25.87
C ALA A 266 7.61 11.63 24.91
N ARG A 267 8.05 12.79 25.43
CA ARG A 267 8.36 13.97 24.60
C ARG A 267 9.48 13.70 23.60
N GLU A 268 10.54 13.02 24.02
CA GLU A 268 11.63 12.60 23.13
C GLU A 268 11.12 11.68 22.02
N MET A 269 10.29 10.70 22.36
CA MET A 269 9.71 9.79 21.36
C MET A 269 8.80 10.53 20.37
N ILE A 270 7.89 11.37 20.88
CA ILE A 270 6.94 12.17 20.07
C ILE A 270 7.67 13.04 19.06
N ALA A 271 8.80 13.66 19.45
CA ALA A 271 9.60 14.49 18.56
C ALA A 271 10.16 13.75 17.33
N THR A 272 10.20 12.41 17.34
CA THR A 272 10.65 11.61 16.20
C THR A 272 9.52 11.23 15.23
N ILE A 273 8.26 11.45 15.60
CA ILE A 273 7.10 10.92 14.89
C ILE A 273 6.68 11.90 13.77
N PRO A 274 6.63 11.45 12.49
CA PRO A 274 6.03 12.24 11.42
C PRO A 274 4.51 12.23 11.57
N LEU A 275 3.95 13.28 12.20
CA LEU A 275 2.52 13.37 12.55
C LEU A 275 1.60 13.37 11.32
N ASP A 276 2.09 13.85 10.17
CA ASP A 276 1.42 13.81 8.87
C ASP A 276 1.15 12.38 8.37
N ARG A 277 1.87 11.39 8.92
CA ARG A 277 1.70 9.96 8.60
C ARG A 277 0.87 9.18 9.60
N LEU A 278 0.27 9.87 10.57
CA LEU A 278 -0.66 9.27 11.53
C LEU A 278 -2.10 9.56 11.11
N SER A 279 -3.00 8.61 11.39
CA SER A 279 -4.43 8.87 11.34
C SER A 279 -4.86 9.84 12.45
N PRO A 280 -6.04 10.47 12.36
CA PRO A 280 -6.59 11.28 13.46
C PRO A 280 -6.66 10.51 14.79
N GLU A 281 -7.09 9.25 14.76
CA GLU A 281 -7.22 8.38 15.93
C GLU A 281 -5.86 8.05 16.56
N GLU A 282 -4.83 7.82 15.73
CA GLU A 282 -3.47 7.60 16.19
C GLU A 282 -2.85 8.87 16.80
N ARG A 283 -3.16 10.05 16.25
CA ARG A 283 -2.73 11.34 16.82
C ARG A 283 -3.38 11.59 18.17
N ALA A 284 -4.66 11.25 18.32
CA ALA A 284 -5.39 11.41 19.58
C ALA A 284 -4.74 10.64 20.74
N LEU A 285 -3.98 9.57 20.48
CA LEU A 285 -3.21 8.87 21.50
C LEU A 285 -2.12 9.74 22.16
N LEU A 286 -1.67 10.79 21.48
CA LEU A 286 -0.60 11.68 21.96
C LEU A 286 -1.14 12.89 22.72
N GLU A 287 -2.45 13.10 22.71
CA GLU A 287 -3.08 14.19 23.43
C GLU A 287 -3.22 13.82 24.92
N PRO A 288 -3.08 14.77 25.85
CA PRO A 288 -3.36 14.52 27.26
C PRO A 288 -4.81 14.08 27.42
N SER A 289 -5.03 12.92 28.05
CA SER A 289 -6.38 12.45 28.39
C SER A 289 -7.15 13.58 29.08
N GLN A 290 -8.28 14.01 28.52
CA GLN A 290 -9.08 15.11 29.10
C GLN A 290 -9.71 14.76 30.47
N GLU A 291 -9.51 13.55 30.98
CA GLU A 291 -10.02 13.07 32.27
C GLU A 291 -9.03 13.31 33.43
N ALA A 292 -8.59 14.56 33.57
CA ALA A 292 -7.98 15.06 34.80
C ALA A 292 -8.49 16.48 35.09
N ARG A 293 -9.79 16.56 35.40
CA ARG A 293 -10.39 17.66 36.18
C ARG A 293 -11.42 17.11 37.14
#